data_AF-A0A9D8E5B2-F1
#
_entry.id   AF-A0A9D8E5B2-F1
#
_cell.length_a   1.000
_cell.length_b   1.000
_cell.length_c   1.000
_cell.angle_alpha   90.00
_cell.angle_beta   90.00
_cell.angle_gamma   90.00
#
_symmetry.space_group_name_H-M   'P 1'
#
loop_
_entity.id
_entity.type
_entity.pdbx_description
1 polymer ?
#
loop_
_entity_poly.entity_id
_entity_poly.type
_entity_poly.pdbx_seq_one_letter_code
_entity_poly.pdbx_strand_id
1 'polypeptide(L)'
;MLVTLVLHRGQPASGNAVWWSESPELPGFYAARARLTEVLQVSEAAAMDILRDQGVDTGRVRFRLVLAQEAAASSGIPERT
;
A
#
# COMPACT_ATOMS: atom_id res chain seq x y z
N MET A 1 -9.55 -13.40 -4.29
CA MET A 1 -9.19 -12.11 -4.93
C MET A 1 -7.77 -11.75 -4.51
N LEU A 2 -6.97 -11.16 -5.41
CA LEU A 2 -5.63 -10.66 -5.06
C LEU A 2 -5.72 -9.13 -4.94
N VAL A 3 -5.21 -8.58 -3.85
CA VAL A 3 -5.09 -7.12 -3.62
C VAL A 3 -3.62 -6.79 -3.49
N THR A 4 -3.15 -5.81 -4.26
CA THR A 4 -1.78 -5.34 -4.20
C THR A 4 -1.71 -4.13 -3.28
N LEU A 5 -0.85 -4.21 -2.27
CA LEU A 5 -0.51 -3.09 -1.39
C LEU A 5 0.88 -2.59 -1.79
N VAL A 6 0.93 -1.38 -2.34
CA VAL A 6 2.18 -0.70 -2.69
C VAL A 6 2.63 0.11 -1.49
N LEU A 7 3.78 -0.24 -0.94
CA LEU A 7 4.37 0.41 0.22
C LEU A 7 5.44 1.40 -0.18
N HIS A 8 5.31 2.58 0.37
CA HIS A 8 6.21 3.69 0.16
C HIS A 8 6.85 4.09 1.48
N ARG A 9 8.10 4.56 1.38
CA ARG A 9 8.81 5.18 2.50
C ARG A 9 9.10 6.62 2.13
N GLY A 10 8.30 7.54 2.66
CA GLY A 10 8.60 8.96 2.59
C GLY A 10 9.65 9.31 3.65
N GLN A 11 10.76 9.93 3.24
CA GLN A 11 11.71 10.53 4.18
C GLN A 11 11.59 12.06 4.07
N PRO A 12 10.75 12.71 4.90
CA PRO A 12 10.65 14.16 4.86
C PRO A 12 11.96 14.80 5.34
N ALA A 13 12.32 15.94 4.75
CA ALA A 13 13.54 16.68 5.10
C ALA A 13 13.60 17.13 6.57
N SER A 14 12.48 17.10 7.29
CA SER A 14 12.31 17.62 8.65
C SER A 14 12.11 16.57 9.75
N GLY A 15 12.18 15.25 9.48
CA GLY A 15 11.94 14.28 10.55
C GLY A 15 11.85 12.80 10.17
N ASN A 16 11.24 12.03 11.08
CA ASN A 16 11.16 10.57 11.05
C ASN A 16 10.55 10.04 9.75
N ALA A 17 11.10 8.93 9.24
CA ALA A 17 10.57 8.26 8.06
C ALA A 17 9.10 7.86 8.29
N VAL A 18 8.26 8.15 7.30
CA VAL A 18 6.85 7.79 7.30
C VAL A 18 6.63 6.71 6.26
N TRP A 19 6.03 5.60 6.68
CA TRP A 19 5.56 4.56 5.79
C TRP A 19 4.12 4.85 5.39
N TRP A 20 3.82 4.71 4.11
CA TRP A 20 2.46 4.82 3.61
C TRP A 20 2.18 3.76 2.55
N SER A 21 0.92 3.41 2.40
CA SER A 21 0.47 2.39 1.44
C SER A 21 -0.68 2.90 0.60
N GLU A 22 -0.71 2.47 -0.65
CA GLU A 22 -1.83 2.61 -1.58
C GLU A 22 -2.13 1.27 -2.25
N SER A 23 -3.28 1.17 -2.92
CA SER A 23 -3.67 -0.02 -3.68
C SER A 23 -4.29 0.41 -5.00
N PRO A 24 -3.77 -0.08 -6.15
CA PRO A 24 -4.36 0.21 -7.45
C PRO A 24 -5.73 -0.44 -7.64
N GLU A 25 -6.04 -1.51 -6.90
CA GLU A 25 -7.33 -2.19 -6.96
C GLU A 25 -8.42 -1.55 -6.07
N LEU A 26 -8.03 -0.69 -5.11
CA LEU A 26 -8.94 -0.07 -4.14
C LEU A 26 -8.91 1.46 -4.29
N PRO A 27 -9.81 2.06 -5.10
CA PRO A 27 -9.87 3.49 -5.29
C PRO A 27 -10.04 4.25 -3.96
N GLY A 28 -9.16 5.23 -3.71
CA GLY A 28 -9.20 6.03 -2.49
C GLY A 28 -8.57 5.37 -1.25
N PHE A 29 -8.02 4.16 -1.38
CA PHE A 29 -7.30 3.52 -0.27
C PHE A 29 -5.97 4.25 0.02
N TYR A 30 -5.81 4.67 1.27
CA TYR A 30 -4.59 5.29 1.76
C TYR A 30 -4.40 4.99 3.25
N ALA A 31 -3.20 4.54 3.64
CA ALA A 31 -2.84 4.37 5.04
C ALA A 31 -1.41 4.82 5.30
N ALA A 32 -1.16 5.53 6.42
CA ALA A 32 0.17 6.05 6.74
C ALA A 32 0.49 5.90 8.24
N ARG A 33 1.69 5.41 8.57
CA ARG A 33 2.19 5.23 9.95
C ARG A 33 3.70 5.43 10.02
N ALA A 34 4.22 5.68 11.22
CA ALA A 34 5.65 5.88 11.44
C ALA A 34 6.44 4.58 11.34
N ARG A 35 5.84 3.43 11.66
CA ARG A 35 6.48 2.11 11.62
C ARG A 35 5.92 1.24 10.51
N LEU A 36 6.80 0.43 9.91
CA LEU A 36 6.42 -0.53 8.86
C LEU A 36 5.36 -1.52 9.35
N THR A 37 5.52 -2.08 10.54
CA THR A 37 4.57 -3.06 11.10
C THR A 37 3.19 -2.44 11.32
N GLU A 38 3.15 -1.18 11.73
CA GLU A 38 1.89 -0.47 11.97
C GLU A 38 1.20 -0.15 10.66
N VAL A 39 1.92 0.31 9.63
CA VAL A 39 1.29 0.58 8.33
C VAL A 39 0.71 -0.71 7.77
N LEU A 40 1.44 -1.84 7.82
CA LEU A 40 0.97 -3.13 7.33
C LEU A 40 -0.36 -3.56 7.97
N GLN A 41 -0.45 -3.47 9.29
CA GLN A 41 -1.65 -3.83 10.03
C GLN A 41 -2.85 -2.96 9.64
N VAL A 42 -2.67 -1.64 9.57
CA VAL A 42 -3.78 -0.74 9.21
C VAL A 42 -4.15 -0.85 7.74
N SER A 43 -3.18 -1.14 6.86
CA SER A 43 -3.40 -1.36 5.42
C SER A 43 -4.26 -2.60 5.18
N GLU A 44 -3.94 -3.71 5.84
CA GLU A 44 -4.73 -4.94 5.72
C GLU A 44 -6.16 -4.74 6.22
N ALA A 45 -6.32 -4.16 7.42
CA ALA A 45 -7.64 -3.90 7.99
C ALA A 45 -8.49 -2.98 7.10
N ALA A 46 -7.94 -1.85 6.65
CA ALA A 46 -8.65 -0.92 5.79
C ALA A 46 -9.00 -1.53 4.42
N ALA A 47 -8.12 -2.35 3.84
CA ALA A 47 -8.41 -3.03 2.59
C ALA A 47 -9.55 -4.05 2.75
N MET A 48 -9.55 -4.82 3.84
CA MET A 48 -10.62 -5.77 4.14
C MET A 48 -11.96 -5.06 4.37
N ASP A 49 -11.97 -3.92 5.05
CA ASP A 49 -13.20 -3.15 5.28
C ASP A 49 -13.78 -2.60 3.97
N ILE A 50 -12.95 -2.00 3.12
CA ILE A 50 -13.39 -1.52 1.79
C ILE A 50 -13.99 -2.67 0.95
N LEU A 51 -13.35 -3.84 0.97
CA LEU A 51 -13.83 -5.01 0.23
C LEU A 51 -15.18 -5.51 0.78
N ARG A 52 -15.35 -5.55 2.10
CA ARG A 52 -16.63 -5.92 2.72
C ARG A 52 -17.73 -4.93 2.35
N ASP A 53 -17.43 -3.63 2.36
CA ASP A 53 -18.37 -2.58 1.98
C ASP A 53 -18.80 -2.69 0.51
N GLN A 54 -17.93 -3.23 -0.35
CA GLN A 54 -18.23 -3.56 -1.75
C GLN A 54 -18.96 -4.89 -1.93
N GLY A 55 -19.26 -5.61 -0.85
CA GLY A 55 -19.92 -6.92 -0.89
C GLY A 55 -19.01 -8.07 -1.34
N VAL A 56 -17.69 -7.88 -1.32
CA VAL A 56 -16.72 -8.91 -1.69
C VAL A 56 -16.54 -9.90 -0.53
N ASP A 57 -16.58 -11.20 -0.84
CA ASP A 57 -16.22 -12.24 0.12
C ASP A 57 -14.72 -12.16 0.46
N THR A 58 -14.44 -11.71 1.68
CA THR A 58 -13.09 -11.53 2.19
C THR A 58 -12.41 -12.82 2.64
N GLY A 59 -13.13 -13.95 2.73
CA GLY A 59 -12.58 -15.25 3.16
C GLY A 59 -11.54 -15.85 2.21
N ARG A 60 -11.40 -15.30 1.00
CA ARG A 60 -10.43 -15.73 -0.03
C ARG A 60 -9.58 -14.58 -0.58
N VAL A 61 -9.48 -13.48 0.16
CA VAL A 61 -8.61 -12.36 -0.21
C VAL A 61 -7.16 -12.72 0.13
N ARG A 62 -6.26 -12.44 -0.81
CA ARG A 62 -4.81 -12.55 -0.62
C ARG A 62 -4.20 -11.19 -0.84
N PHE A 63 -3.23 -10.83 -0.01
CA PHE A 63 -2.48 -9.60 -0.14
C PHE A 63 -1.13 -9.87 -0.78
N ARG A 64 -0.82 -9.11 -1.84
CA ARG A 64 0.51 -9.00 -2.40
C ARG A 64 1.13 -7.70 -1.90
N LEU A 65 2.27 -7.81 -1.23
CA LEU A 65 3.03 -6.64 -0.81
C LEU A 65 4.07 -6.30 -1.87
N VAL A 66 4.19 -5.03 -2.24
CA VAL A 66 5.23 -4.55 -3.16
C VAL A 66 5.83 -3.27 -2.60
N LEU A 67 7.16 -3.18 -2.51
CA LEU A 67 7.81 -1.91 -2.20
C LEU A 67 7.82 -1.02 -3.44
N ALA A 68 7.47 0.25 -3.30
CA ALA A 68 7.39 1.20 -4.41
C ALA A 68 8.73 1.35 -5.18
N GLN A 69 9.86 1.17 -4.49
CA GLN A 69 11.19 1.13 -5.12
C GLN A 69 11.31 -0.02 -6.15
N GLU A 70 10.67 -1.16 -5.88
CA GLU A 70 10.64 -2.31 -6.78
C GLU A 70 9.57 -2.14 -7.87
N ALA A 71 8.44 -1.49 -7.55
CA ALA A 71 7.40 -1.16 -8.53
C ALA A 71 7.89 -0.18 -9.60
N ALA A 72 8.70 0.81 -9.21
CA ALA A 72 9.36 1.74 -10.13
C ALA A 72 10.45 1.04 -10.96
N ALA A 73 11.23 0.13 -10.36
CA ALA A 73 12.27 -0.62 -11.07
C ALA A 73 11.70 -1.61 -12.12
N SER A 74 10.48 -2.11 -11.92
CA SER A 74 9.80 -3.00 -12.87
C SER A 74 9.02 -2.26 -13.96
N SER A 75 8.83 -0.95 -13.82
CA SER A 75 8.20 -0.07 -14.81
C SER A 75 9.31 0.75 -15.46
N GLY A 76 9.91 0.26 -16.54
CA GLY A 76 11.00 0.93 -17.24
C GLY A 76 10.61 2.31 -17.78
N ILE A 77 10.59 3.33 -16.91
CA ILE A 77 10.32 4.73 -17.24
C ILE A 77 11.53 5.53 -16.73
N PRO A 78 12.24 6.23 -17.63
CA PRO A 78 13.54 6.82 -17.33
C PRO A 78 13.44 7.95 -16.32
N GLU A 79 14.47 8.09 -15.49
CA GLU A 79 14.75 9.27 -14.69
C GLU A 79 14.56 10.53 -15.55
N ARG A 80 13.65 11.41 -15.13
CA ARG A 80 13.60 12.78 -15.64
C ARG A 80 14.47 13.66 -14.75
N THR A 81 15.66 13.95 -15.28
CA THR A 81 16.44 15.19 -15.05
C THR A 81 15.57 16.43 -15.00
#